data_AF-A0A0C1H2C7-F1
#
_entry.id   AF-A0A0C1H2C7-F1
#
_cell.length_a   1.000
_cell.length_b   1.000
_cell.length_c   1.000
_cell.angle_alpha   90.00
_cell.angle_beta   90.00
_cell.angle_gamma   90.00
#
_symmetry.space_group_name_H-M   'P 1'
#
loop_
_entity.id
_entity.type
_entity.pdbx_description
1 polymer ?
#
loop_
_entity_poly.entity_id
_entity_poly.type
_entity_poly.pdbx_seq_one_letter_code
_entity_poly.pdbx_strand_id
1 'polypeptide(L)'
;MESVIHIPAGERGVIRLFALDMRPEQAAFLKEPGALAQVLGIETLDMDQAEVFPVSDLEDIGLTGYLTEGCGVPRAQIEEDREMLQGLEGHVLLIRSRAFDGKEVRLTPAEQIVLKGTYGERRTNWSATPASAESAKPYSAPRLSPRQARSQARRIGATLFAIVMTLIALAVWALVF
;
A
#
# COMPACT_ATOMS: atom_id res chain seq x y z
N MET A 1 -37.39 2.22 -8.86
CA MET A 1 -36.67 1.28 -9.74
C MET A 1 -35.38 0.94 -9.02
N GLU A 2 -35.24 -0.25 -8.46
CA GLU A 2 -33.97 -0.67 -7.83
C GLU A 2 -32.86 -0.66 -8.88
N SER A 3 -31.89 0.23 -8.72
CA SER A 3 -30.69 0.24 -9.55
C SER A 3 -29.78 -0.89 -9.08
N VAL A 4 -29.84 -2.04 -9.75
CA VAL A 4 -28.92 -3.16 -9.49
C VAL A 4 -27.51 -2.75 -9.90
N ILE A 5 -26.56 -2.78 -8.97
CA ILE A 5 -25.15 -2.50 -9.24
C ILE A 5 -24.41 -3.84 -9.33
N HIS A 6 -23.80 -4.11 -10.48
CA HIS A 6 -23.02 -5.33 -10.69
C HIS A 6 -21.55 -5.10 -10.32
N ILE A 7 -20.98 -6.05 -9.58
CA ILE A 7 -19.58 -6.09 -9.17
C ILE A 7 -18.96 -7.35 -9.78
N PRO A 8 -17.99 -7.21 -10.70
CA PRO A 8 -17.38 -8.35 -11.36
C PRO A 8 -16.46 -9.11 -10.40
N ALA A 9 -16.35 -10.43 -10.63
CA ALA A 9 -15.39 -11.26 -9.91
C ALA A 9 -13.95 -10.74 -10.07
N GLY A 10 -13.19 -10.74 -8.97
CA GLY A 10 -11.79 -10.33 -8.95
C GLY A 10 -11.55 -8.81 -9.04
N GLU A 11 -12.59 -7.98 -8.90
CA GLU A 11 -12.44 -6.53 -8.88
C GLU A 11 -11.51 -6.07 -7.73
N ARG A 12 -10.57 -5.17 -8.04
CA ARG A 12 -9.61 -4.62 -7.07
C ARG A 12 -9.32 -3.14 -7.34
N GLY A 13 -9.11 -2.42 -6.23
CA GLY A 13 -8.76 -1.01 -6.24
C GLY A 13 -9.87 -0.14 -6.80
N VAL A 14 -11.13 -0.48 -6.53
CA VAL A 14 -12.27 0.37 -6.84
C VAL A 14 -12.95 0.75 -5.53
N ILE A 15 -13.31 2.02 -5.42
CA ILE A 15 -13.98 2.62 -4.28
C ILE A 15 -15.33 3.12 -4.78
N ARG A 16 -16.40 2.71 -4.12
CA ARG A 16 -17.75 3.19 -4.41
C ARG A 16 -18.19 4.12 -3.28
N LEU A 17 -18.61 5.31 -3.66
CA LEU A 17 -19.13 6.31 -2.75
C LEU A 17 -20.64 6.37 -2.90
N PHE A 18 -21.33 6.20 -1.79
CA PHE A 18 -22.77 6.32 -1.68
C PHE A 18 -23.12 7.48 -0.74
N ALA A 19 -24.13 8.26 -1.11
CA ALA A 19 -24.79 9.19 -0.21
C ALA A 19 -25.89 8.44 0.55
N LEU A 20 -25.99 8.68 1.86
CA LEU A 20 -27.01 8.12 2.72
C LEU A 20 -28.06 9.20 3.02
N ASP A 21 -29.21 9.11 2.36
CA ASP A 21 -30.37 9.97 2.61
C ASP A 21 -31.20 9.42 3.77
N MET A 22 -30.62 9.46 4.97
CA MET A 22 -31.25 8.98 6.20
C MET A 22 -30.74 9.74 7.42
N ARG A 23 -31.46 9.61 8.54
CA ARG A 23 -31.07 10.28 9.79
C ARG A 23 -29.80 9.66 10.39
N PRO A 24 -29.03 10.43 11.19
CA PRO A 24 -27.77 9.95 11.79
C PRO A 24 -27.92 8.65 12.58
N GLU A 25 -29.04 8.46 13.27
CA GLU A 25 -29.28 7.23 14.05
C GLU A 25 -29.43 6.01 13.14
N GLN A 26 -30.03 6.19 11.96
CA GLN A 26 -30.17 5.14 10.96
C GLN A 26 -28.84 4.84 10.28
N ALA A 27 -28.05 5.87 9.99
CA ALA A 27 -26.70 5.69 9.44
C ALA A 27 -25.77 4.99 10.45
N ALA A 28 -25.90 5.29 11.75
CA ALA A 28 -25.16 4.62 12.81
C ALA A 28 -25.54 3.13 12.91
N PHE A 29 -26.81 2.78 12.71
CA PHE A 29 -27.27 1.38 12.70
C PHE A 29 -26.62 0.55 11.59
N LEU A 30 -26.22 1.16 10.47
CA LEU A 30 -25.51 0.44 9.40
C LEU A 30 -24.12 -0.05 9.84
N LYS A 31 -23.56 0.48 10.92
CA LYS A 31 -22.28 0.02 11.48
C LYS A 31 -22.41 -1.30 12.24
N GLU A 32 -23.63 -1.68 12.61
CA GLU A 32 -23.89 -2.94 13.31
C GLU A 32 -23.58 -4.13 12.39
N PRO A 33 -23.05 -5.24 12.95
CA PRO A 33 -22.65 -6.39 12.16
C PRO A 33 -23.85 -6.97 11.39
N GLY A 34 -23.70 -7.05 10.06
CA GLY A 34 -24.71 -7.62 9.15
C GLY A 34 -25.80 -6.64 8.68
N ALA A 35 -26.01 -5.51 9.36
CA ALA A 35 -27.03 -4.54 8.99
C ALA A 35 -26.78 -3.96 7.59
N LEU A 36 -25.54 -3.53 7.31
CA LEU A 36 -25.17 -2.98 6.01
C LEU A 36 -25.30 -4.00 4.87
N ALA A 37 -24.90 -5.26 5.10
CA ALA A 37 -25.01 -6.32 4.11
C ALA A 37 -26.48 -6.56 3.71
N GLN A 38 -27.38 -6.59 4.71
CA GLN A 38 -28.82 -6.74 4.47
C GLN A 38 -29.40 -5.58 3.66
N VAL A 39 -29.03 -4.33 3.98
CA VAL A 39 -29.54 -3.14 3.28
C VAL A 39 -28.99 -3.03 1.84
N LEU A 40 -27.82 -3.61 1.58
CA LEU A 40 -27.23 -3.72 0.23
C LEU A 40 -27.73 -4.96 -0.54
N GLY A 41 -28.52 -5.84 0.10
CA GLY A 41 -29.04 -7.07 -0.50
C GLY A 41 -28.02 -8.18 -0.70
N ILE A 42 -26.97 -8.23 0.13
CA ILE A 42 -25.88 -9.19 0.03
C ILE A 42 -25.74 -10.04 1.29
N GLU A 43 -25.14 -11.22 1.16
CA GLU A 43 -24.99 -12.16 2.28
C GLU A 43 -23.89 -11.74 3.26
N THR A 44 -22.74 -11.32 2.74
CA THR A 44 -21.58 -10.96 3.56
C THR A 44 -20.88 -9.72 3.01
N LEU A 45 -20.44 -8.86 3.92
CA LEU A 45 -19.64 -7.69 3.63
C LEU A 45 -18.56 -7.58 4.71
N ASP A 46 -17.31 -7.39 4.30
CA ASP A 46 -16.23 -7.09 5.23
C ASP A 46 -16.29 -5.60 5.64
N MET A 47 -16.65 -5.38 6.90
CA MET A 47 -16.80 -4.04 7.48
C MET A 47 -15.46 -3.33 7.65
N ASP A 48 -14.32 -4.02 7.64
CA ASP A 48 -12.99 -3.37 7.65
C ASP A 48 -12.69 -2.66 6.33
N GLN A 49 -13.48 -2.94 5.28
CA GLN A 49 -13.37 -2.36 3.95
C GLN A 49 -14.59 -1.50 3.58
N ALA A 50 -15.48 -1.24 4.54
CA ALA A 50 -16.66 -0.39 4.38
C ALA A 50 -16.74 0.63 5.52
N GLU A 51 -16.84 1.91 5.17
CA GLU A 51 -16.82 3.01 6.14
C GLU A 51 -18.11 3.83 6.03
N VAL A 52 -18.78 4.06 7.15
CA VAL A 52 -19.95 4.96 7.25
C VAL A 52 -19.58 6.11 8.17
N PHE A 53 -19.62 7.34 7.67
CA PHE A 53 -19.27 8.52 8.45
C PHE A 53 -20.00 9.76 7.92
N PRO A 54 -20.24 10.77 8.78
CA PRO A 54 -20.75 12.06 8.33
C PRO A 54 -19.64 12.84 7.63
N VAL A 55 -19.99 13.57 6.56
CA VAL A 55 -19.04 14.42 5.81
C VAL A 55 -18.43 15.50 6.71
N SER A 56 -19.14 15.92 7.77
CA SER A 56 -18.63 16.87 8.76
C SER A 56 -17.38 16.40 9.50
N ASP A 57 -17.16 15.09 9.63
CA ASP A 57 -15.97 14.54 10.31
C ASP A 57 -14.69 14.78 9.50
N LEU A 58 -14.80 15.14 8.22
CA LEU A 58 -13.65 15.44 7.36
C LEU A 58 -13.17 16.89 7.48
N GLU A 59 -13.90 17.74 8.21
CA GLU A 59 -13.55 19.13 8.51
C GLU A 59 -12.91 19.88 7.31
N ASP A 60 -11.67 20.37 7.48
CA ASP A 60 -10.94 21.16 6.48
C ASP A 60 -10.46 20.36 5.26
N ILE A 61 -10.32 19.03 5.39
CA ILE A 61 -9.86 18.16 4.29
C ILE A 61 -10.99 17.92 3.29
N GLY A 62 -12.22 17.75 3.81
CA GLY A 62 -13.41 17.44 3.03
C GLY A 62 -13.32 16.12 2.26
N LEU A 63 -14.40 15.78 1.56
CA LEU A 63 -14.52 14.48 0.86
C LEU A 63 -13.54 14.34 -0.30
N THR A 64 -13.25 15.44 -0.99
CA THR A 64 -12.25 15.50 -2.06
C THR A 64 -10.84 15.19 -1.54
N GLY A 65 -10.42 15.81 -0.44
CA GLY A 65 -9.13 15.56 0.18
C GLY A 65 -9.03 14.13 0.71
N TYR A 66 -10.09 13.64 1.36
CA TYR A 66 -10.12 12.27 1.88
C TYR A 66 -9.97 11.21 0.78
N LEU A 67 -10.68 11.34 -0.35
CA LEU A 67 -10.56 10.40 -1.47
C LEU A 67 -9.17 10.44 -2.13
N THR A 68 -8.60 11.64 -2.31
CA THR A 68 -7.31 11.79 -3.00
C THR A 68 -6.10 11.44 -2.13
N GLU A 69 -6.11 11.88 -0.87
CA GLU A 69 -4.98 11.78 0.05
C GLU A 69 -5.10 10.56 0.98
N GLY A 70 -6.31 10.28 1.47
CA GLY A 70 -6.58 9.12 2.33
C GLY A 70 -6.76 7.81 1.55
N CYS A 71 -7.52 7.84 0.46
CA CYS A 71 -7.80 6.65 -0.33
C CYS A 71 -6.92 6.49 -1.57
N GLY A 72 -6.08 7.48 -1.90
CA GLY A 72 -5.16 7.40 -3.03
C GLY A 72 -5.82 7.43 -4.42
N VAL A 73 -7.04 7.98 -4.51
CA VAL A 73 -7.73 8.20 -5.79
C VAL A 73 -6.96 9.26 -6.61
N PRO A 74 -6.69 9.03 -7.91
CA PRO A 74 -6.05 10.01 -8.77
C PRO A 74 -6.85 11.33 -8.83
N ARG A 75 -6.18 12.47 -8.63
CA ARG A 75 -6.81 13.80 -8.66
C ARG A 75 -7.63 14.03 -9.93
N ALA A 76 -7.16 13.54 -11.08
CA ALA A 76 -7.87 13.66 -12.36
C ALA A 76 -9.30 13.10 -12.33
N GLN A 77 -9.55 11.99 -11.62
CA GLN A 77 -10.89 11.43 -11.49
C GLN A 77 -11.78 12.27 -10.56
N ILE A 78 -11.17 12.95 -9.58
CA ILE A 78 -11.89 13.73 -8.57
C ILE A 78 -12.23 15.13 -9.09
N GLU A 79 -11.43 15.70 -10.00
CA GLU A 79 -11.73 17.01 -10.60
C GLU A 79 -13.04 17.00 -11.41
N GLU A 80 -13.34 15.89 -12.11
CA GLU A 80 -14.58 15.75 -12.88
C GLU A 80 -15.84 15.82 -11.98
N ASP A 81 -15.74 15.24 -10.79
CA ASP A 81 -16.83 15.12 -9.82
C ASP A 81 -16.75 16.14 -8.67
N ARG A 82 -15.83 17.11 -8.74
CA ARG A 82 -15.50 18.02 -7.63
C ARG A 82 -16.70 18.76 -7.08
N GLU A 83 -17.52 19.37 -7.95
CA GLU A 83 -18.68 20.16 -7.53
C GLU A 83 -19.72 19.28 -6.82
N MET A 84 -19.94 18.06 -7.32
CA MET A 84 -20.84 17.09 -6.70
C MET A 84 -20.32 16.67 -5.33
N LEU A 85 -19.02 16.34 -5.23
CA LEU A 85 -18.39 15.93 -3.98
C LEU A 85 -18.38 17.04 -2.91
N GLN A 86 -18.26 18.31 -3.33
CA GLN A 86 -18.32 19.46 -2.43
C GLN A 86 -19.74 19.76 -1.96
N GLY A 87 -20.75 19.45 -2.77
CA GLY A 87 -22.17 19.59 -2.40
C GLY A 87 -22.74 18.42 -1.62
N LEU A 88 -21.96 17.37 -1.33
CA LEU A 88 -22.41 16.26 -0.50
C LEU A 88 -22.40 16.65 0.97
N GLU A 89 -23.57 16.53 1.59
CA GLU A 89 -23.78 16.77 3.01
C GLU A 89 -24.35 15.51 3.68
N GLY A 90 -24.36 15.49 5.01
CA GLY A 90 -24.91 14.37 5.79
C GLY A 90 -23.95 13.19 5.88
N HIS A 91 -24.48 11.97 5.74
CA HIS A 91 -23.70 10.74 5.87
C HIS A 91 -23.34 10.14 4.52
N VAL A 92 -22.13 9.59 4.45
CA VAL A 92 -21.65 8.86 3.29
C VAL A 92 -21.26 7.45 3.69
N LEU A 93 -21.39 6.55 2.73
CA LEU A 93 -20.93 5.18 2.79
C LEU A 93 -19.88 4.99 1.71
N LEU A 94 -18.70 4.54 2.12
CA LEU A 94 -17.60 4.20 1.23
C LEU A 94 -17.37 2.70 1.29
N ILE A 95 -17.39 2.04 0.14
CA ILE A 95 -17.12 0.59 0.05
C ILE A 95 -15.98 0.35 -0.92
N ARG A 96 -14.94 -0.34 -0.47
CA ARG A 96 -13.83 -0.78 -1.32
C ARG A 96 -14.17 -2.14 -1.94
N SER A 97 -13.73 -2.43 -3.17
CA SER A 97 -13.98 -3.73 -3.83
C SER A 97 -13.58 -4.93 -2.98
N ARG A 98 -12.57 -4.73 -2.11
CA ARG A 98 -12.05 -5.76 -1.22
C ARG A 98 -13.08 -6.22 -0.18
N ALA A 99 -14.10 -5.41 0.10
CA ALA A 99 -15.22 -5.75 0.98
C ALA A 99 -16.03 -6.97 0.50
N PHE A 100 -15.97 -7.28 -0.79
CA PHE A 100 -16.69 -8.38 -1.43
C PHE A 100 -15.85 -9.66 -1.59
N ASP A 101 -14.63 -9.69 -1.05
CA ASP A 101 -13.69 -10.83 -1.12
C ASP A 101 -13.43 -11.32 -2.56
N GLY A 102 -13.51 -10.41 -3.54
CA GLY A 102 -13.33 -10.72 -4.96
C GLY A 102 -14.42 -11.60 -5.58
N LYS A 103 -15.55 -11.81 -4.90
CA LYS A 103 -16.71 -12.53 -5.44
C LYS A 103 -17.49 -11.64 -6.41
N GLU A 104 -18.18 -12.28 -7.37
CA GLU A 104 -19.17 -11.58 -8.17
C GLU A 104 -20.40 -11.29 -7.30
N VAL A 105 -20.80 -10.03 -7.22
CA VAL A 105 -21.88 -9.57 -6.33
C VAL A 105 -22.81 -8.63 -7.07
N ARG A 106 -24.11 -8.73 -6.78
CA ARG A 106 -25.12 -7.77 -7.22
C ARG A 106 -25.62 -7.03 -6.00
N LEU A 107 -25.40 -5.72 -5.95
CA LEU A 107 -25.96 -4.87 -4.91
C LEU A 107 -27.36 -4.42 -5.33
N THR A 108 -28.29 -4.54 -4.39
CA THR A 108 -29.63 -3.95 -4.46
C THR A 108 -29.78 -3.00 -3.29
N PRO A 109 -29.11 -1.83 -3.34
CA PRO A 109 -29.20 -0.86 -2.27
C PRO A 109 -30.63 -0.35 -2.09
N ALA A 110 -31.05 -0.14 -0.85
CA ALA A 110 -32.30 0.55 -0.54
C ALA A 110 -32.34 1.95 -1.16
N GLU A 111 -33.53 2.51 -1.37
CA GLU A 111 -33.73 3.82 -2.05
C GLU A 111 -32.99 4.99 -1.37
N GLN A 112 -32.70 4.86 -0.07
CA GLN A 112 -31.97 5.84 0.74
C GLN A 112 -30.45 5.80 0.53
N ILE A 113 -29.92 4.79 -0.18
CA ILE A 113 -28.49 4.62 -0.46
C ILE A 113 -28.26 4.88 -1.96
N VAL A 114 -27.78 6.08 -2.27
CA VAL A 114 -27.63 6.52 -3.65
C VAL A 114 -26.16 6.48 -4.05
N LEU A 115 -25.82 5.69 -5.08
CA LEU A 115 -24.47 5.70 -5.64
C LEU A 115 -24.16 7.07 -6.25
N LYS A 116 -23.10 7.71 -5.78
CA LYS A 116 -22.65 9.03 -6.25
C LYS A 116 -21.45 8.93 -7.18
N GLY A 117 -20.53 8.00 -6.92
CA GLY A 117 -19.33 7.85 -7.74
C GLY A 117 -18.66 6.50 -7.56
N THR A 118 -17.89 6.11 -8.58
CA THR A 118 -17.05 4.92 -8.58
C THR A 118 -15.65 5.33 -9.01
N TYR A 119 -14.69 5.22 -8.09
CA TYR A 119 -13.33 5.72 -8.26
C TYR A 119 -12.33 4.58 -8.26
N GLY A 120 -11.31 4.68 -9.11
CA GLY A 120 -10.19 3.74 -9.12
C GLY A 120 -9.05 4.23 -8.25
N GLU A 121 -8.55 3.37 -7.36
CA GLU A 121 -7.30 3.61 -6.63
C GLU A 121 -6.10 3.56 -7.59
N ARG A 122 -5.04 4.30 -7.25
CA ARG A 122 -3.78 4.23 -7.99
C ARG A 122 -3.19 2.82 -7.87
N ARG A 123 -3.25 2.04 -8.95
CA ARG A 123 -2.62 0.72 -8.99
C ARG A 123 -1.11 0.85 -8.95
N THR A 124 -0.48 0.23 -7.95
CA THR A 124 0.97 0.07 -7.91
C THR A 124 1.40 -0.79 -9.10
N ASN A 125 2.19 -0.23 -9.99
CA ASN A 125 2.81 -1.02 -11.04
C ASN A 125 3.99 -1.80 -10.42
N TRP A 126 3.78 -3.09 -10.19
CA TRP A 126 4.81 -3.99 -9.67
C TRP A 126 5.84 -4.40 -10.73
N SER A 127 5.70 -3.95 -11.99
CA SER A 127 6.74 -4.15 -13.00
C SER A 127 7.91 -3.21 -12.71
N ALA A 128 8.95 -3.74 -12.06
CA ALA A 128 10.24 -3.08 -12.01
C ALA A 128 10.99 -3.32 -13.33
N THR A 129 11.72 -2.31 -13.81
CA THR A 129 12.70 -2.55 -14.87
C THR A 129 13.81 -3.43 -14.29
N PRO A 130 14.25 -4.50 -14.99
CA PRO A 130 15.33 -5.35 -14.52
C PRO A 130 16.58 -4.54 -14.17
N ALA A 131 17.23 -4.85 -13.04
CA ALA A 131 18.45 -4.18 -12.64
C ALA A 131 19.57 -4.44 -13.68
N SER A 132 20.11 -3.37 -14.26
CA SER A 132 21.15 -3.44 -15.31
C SER A 132 22.58 -3.35 -14.76
N ALA A 133 22.74 -2.96 -13.50
CA ALA A 133 24.05 -2.82 -12.87
C ALA A 133 24.78 -4.16 -12.82
N GLU A 134 26.08 -4.17 -13.16
CA GLU A 134 26.89 -5.39 -13.15
C GLU A 134 26.98 -6.02 -11.74
N SER A 135 26.99 -5.19 -10.70
CA SER A 135 26.93 -5.63 -9.30
C SER A 135 25.61 -6.31 -8.93
N ALA A 136 24.52 -6.08 -9.68
CA ALA A 136 23.22 -6.71 -9.45
C ALA A 136 23.14 -8.13 -10.03
N LYS A 137 24.15 -8.57 -10.80
CA LYS A 137 24.22 -9.96 -11.28
C LYS A 137 24.43 -10.91 -10.07
N PRO A 138 23.74 -12.06 -10.02
CA PRO A 138 24.04 -13.06 -9.00
C PRO A 138 25.50 -13.50 -9.11
N TYR A 139 26.17 -13.67 -7.96
CA TYR A 139 27.60 -14.01 -7.87
C TYR A 139 28.58 -12.98 -8.46
N SER A 140 28.18 -11.71 -8.58
CA SER A 140 29.04 -10.59 -9.01
C SER A 140 30.17 -10.25 -8.02
N ALA A 141 30.08 -10.70 -6.77
CA ALA A 141 31.12 -10.47 -5.78
C ALA A 141 32.42 -11.22 -6.15
N PRO A 142 33.58 -10.55 -6.15
CA PRO A 142 34.86 -11.21 -6.41
C PRO A 142 35.16 -12.22 -5.30
N ARG A 143 34.98 -13.51 -5.60
CA ARG A 143 35.35 -14.62 -4.71
C ARG A 143 36.77 -15.06 -5.02
N LEU A 144 37.71 -14.74 -4.13
CA LEU A 144 39.03 -15.36 -4.16
C LEU A 144 38.88 -16.87 -3.93
N SER A 145 39.56 -17.69 -4.74
CA SER A 145 39.59 -19.13 -4.47
C SER A 145 40.24 -19.40 -3.11
N PRO A 146 39.86 -20.48 -2.38
CA PRO A 146 40.46 -20.80 -1.08
C PRO A 146 41.99 -20.92 -1.13
N ARG A 147 42.55 -21.36 -2.26
CA ARG A 147 44.00 -21.43 -2.48
C ARG A 147 44.63 -20.04 -2.61
N GLN A 148 44.02 -19.14 -3.39
CA GLN A 148 44.51 -17.76 -3.56
C GLN A 148 44.43 -16.99 -2.25
N ALA A 149 43.32 -17.06 -1.52
CA ALA A 149 43.16 -16.42 -0.21
C ALA A 149 44.26 -16.87 0.78
N ARG A 150 44.51 -18.19 0.89
CA ARG A 150 45.59 -18.74 1.74
C ARG A 150 46.99 -18.31 1.29
N SER A 151 47.22 -18.17 -0.01
CA SER A 151 48.52 -17.73 -0.54
C SER A 151 48.77 -16.26 -0.23
N GLN A 152 47.75 -15.41 -0.36
CA GLN A 152 47.81 -13.98 -0.08
C GLN A 152 48.01 -13.74 1.43
N ALA A 153 47.25 -14.42 2.29
CA ALA A 153 47.42 -14.35 3.74
C ALA A 153 48.84 -14.75 4.19
N ARG A 154 49.39 -15.84 3.63
CA ARG A 154 50.77 -16.27 3.93
C ARG A 154 51.82 -15.27 3.49
N ARG A 155 51.66 -14.66 2.31
CA ARG A 155 52.58 -13.61 1.83
C ARG A 155 52.57 -12.39 2.76
N ILE A 156 51.37 -11.91 3.11
CA ILE A 156 51.20 -10.77 4.03
C ILE A 156 51.84 -11.09 5.40
N GLY A 157 51.57 -12.28 5.94
CA GLY A 157 52.16 -12.73 7.21
C GLY A 157 53.69 -12.84 7.16
N ALA A 158 54.24 -13.42 6.08
CA ALA A 158 55.68 -13.55 5.90
C ALA A 158 56.37 -12.18 5.75
N THR A 159 55.77 -11.24 5.00
CA THR A 159 56.31 -9.88 4.87
C THR A 159 56.30 -9.14 6.21
N LEU A 160 55.20 -9.23 6.98
CA LEU A 160 55.12 -8.59 8.29
C LEU A 160 56.14 -9.19 9.26
N PHE A 161 56.26 -10.52 9.29
CA PHE A 161 57.24 -11.21 10.13
C PHE A 161 58.68 -10.82 9.78
N ALA A 162 59.02 -10.78 8.49
CA ALA A 162 60.35 -10.35 8.04
C ALA A 162 60.67 -8.92 8.50
N ILE A 163 59.74 -7.97 8.32
CA ILE A 163 59.91 -6.58 8.76
C ILE A 163 60.16 -6.52 10.27
N VAL A 164 59.34 -7.20 11.07
CA VAL A 164 59.49 -7.23 12.54
C VAL A 164 60.83 -7.83 12.95
N MET A 165 61.22 -8.96 12.36
CA MET A 165 62.50 -9.60 12.66
C MET A 165 63.70 -8.72 12.28
N THR A 166 63.64 -8.03 11.15
CA THR A 166 64.68 -7.08 10.75
C THR A 166 64.78 -5.91 11.73
N LEU A 167 63.64 -5.34 12.16
CA LEU A 167 63.63 -4.27 13.17
C LEU A 167 64.22 -4.73 14.51
N ILE A 168 63.89 -5.95 14.96
CA ILE A 168 64.46 -6.54 16.18
C ILE A 168 65.98 -6.72 16.03
N ALA A 169 66.44 -7.27 14.91
CA ALA A 169 67.87 -7.46 14.66
C ALA A 169 68.64 -6.14 14.65
N LEU A 170 68.06 -5.09 14.03
CA LEU A 170 68.64 -3.75 14.04
C LEU A 170 68.68 -3.14 15.44
N ALA A 171 67.63 -3.32 16.25
CA ALA A 171 67.59 -2.83 17.62
C ALA A 171 68.63 -3.53 18.51
N VAL A 172 68.79 -4.85 18.38
CA VAL A 172 69.84 -5.60 19.09
C VAL A 172 71.23 -5.14 18.64
N TRP A 173 71.43 -4.96 17.33
CA TRP A 173 72.70 -4.48 16.80
C TRP A 173 73.08 -3.11 17.37
N ALA A 174 72.14 -2.17 17.43
CA ALA A 174 72.34 -0.83 18.01
C ALA A 174 72.49 -0.82 19.55
N LEU A 175 72.12 -1.89 20.25
CA LEU A 175 72.32 -2.02 21.69
C LEU A 175 73.70 -2.62 22.03
N VAL A 176 74.22 -3.47 21.14
CA VAL A 176 75.48 -4.21 21.35
C VAL A 176 76.69 -3.46 20.83
N PHE A 177 76.53 -2.65 19.77
CA PHE A 177 77.58 -1.84 19.14
C PHE A 177 77.26 -0.35 19.30
#